data_AF-A0A972GLV3-F1
#
_entry.id   AF-A0A972GLV3-F1
#
_cell.length_a   1.000
_cell.length_b   1.000
_cell.length_c   1.000
_cell.angle_alpha   90.00
_cell.angle_beta   90.00
_cell.angle_gamma   90.00
#
_symmetry.space_group_name_H-M   'P 1'
#
loop_
_entity.id
_entity.type
_entity.pdbx_description
1 polymer ?
#
loop_
_entity_poly.entity_id
_entity_poly.type
_entity_poly.pdbx_seq_one_letter_code
_entity_poly.pdbx_strand_id
1 'polypeptide(L)'
;MTNQHNQQLLDTYQRRLQILELQAAQFGINTPPHIVMEIEDLTKKIKEIENQINPTNTLKNATIPVQITNLSNNQKNDLVDLLLEMPSLSDRGTREVVLARLPKRITNSIVRHTSNKTDVSNILQTVLNYKNGLEQLVGNIRFFDDETRPMKELDLFISELGED
;
A
#
# COMPACT_ATOMS: atom_id res chain seq x y z
N MET A 1 18.73 15.61 -19.37
CA MET A 1 19.40 16.55 -18.44
C MET A 1 18.53 16.91 -17.23
N THR A 2 17.19 16.94 -17.37
CA THR A 2 16.24 17.30 -16.29
C THR A 2 16.30 16.39 -15.05
N ASN A 3 16.46 15.07 -15.25
CA ASN A 3 16.47 14.11 -14.13
C ASN A 3 17.67 14.28 -13.19
N GLN A 4 18.84 14.65 -13.71
CA GLN A 4 20.04 14.82 -12.89
C GLN A 4 19.94 16.09 -12.02
N HIS A 5 19.35 17.16 -12.55
CA HIS A 5 19.11 18.38 -11.78
C HIS A 5 18.07 18.16 -10.67
N ASN A 6 16.96 17.48 -11.00
CA ASN A 6 15.93 17.15 -10.02
C ASN A 6 16.48 16.22 -8.92
N GLN A 7 17.35 15.26 -9.25
CA GLN A 7 18.00 14.41 -8.26
C GLN A 7 18.92 15.22 -7.33
N GLN A 8 19.68 16.17 -7.87
CA GLN A 8 20.53 17.05 -7.04
C GLN A 8 19.70 17.93 -6.08
N LEU A 9 18.55 18.42 -6.54
CA LEU A 9 17.62 19.18 -5.70
C LEU A 9 17.02 18.29 -4.60
N LEU A 10 16.63 17.06 -4.94
CA LEU A 10 16.09 16.09 -3.99
C LEU A 10 17.08 15.79 -2.86
N ASP A 11 18.33 15.45 -3.21
CA ASP A 11 19.39 15.17 -2.25
C ASP A 11 19.65 16.38 -1.33
N THR A 12 19.58 17.58 -1.89
CA THR A 12 19.78 18.83 -1.13
C THR A 12 18.66 19.05 -0.12
N TYR A 13 17.41 18.86 -0.55
CA TYR A 13 16.24 19.05 0.33
C TYR A 13 16.14 17.97 1.40
N GLN A 14 16.45 16.72 1.08
CA GLN A 14 16.46 15.63 2.06
C GLN A 14 17.50 15.87 3.16
N ARG A 15 18.71 16.32 2.81
CA ARG A 15 19.74 16.69 3.80
C ARG A 15 19.27 17.84 4.70
N ARG A 16 18.63 18.86 4.12
CA ARG A 16 18.12 20.00 4.89
C ARG A 16 16.97 19.58 5.82
N LEU A 17 16.04 18.77 5.33
CA LEU A 17 14.93 18.23 6.11
C LEU A 17 15.45 17.44 7.32
N GLN A 18 16.41 16.54 7.10
CA GLN A 18 17.00 15.74 8.19
C GLN A 18 17.64 16.60 9.28
N ILE A 19 18.31 17.70 8.90
CA ILE A 19 18.90 18.65 9.87
C ILE A 19 17.79 19.34 10.67
N LEU A 20 16.72 19.78 10.02
CA LEU A 20 15.61 20.46 10.69
C LEU A 20 14.81 19.51 11.59
N GLU A 21 14.61 18.26 11.19
CA GLU A 21 13.98 17.22 12.01
C GLU A 21 14.82 16.91 13.27
N LEU A 22 16.15 16.85 13.14
CA LEU A 22 17.04 16.70 14.28
C LEU A 22 16.98 17.92 15.22
N GLN A 23 16.92 19.13 14.66
CA GLN A 23 16.75 20.36 15.44
C GLN A 23 15.39 20.38 16.15
N ALA A 24 14.31 20.04 15.47
CA ALA A 24 12.97 19.93 16.06
C ALA A 24 12.95 18.89 17.20
N ALA A 25 13.62 17.75 17.01
CA ALA A 25 13.77 16.76 18.08
C ALA A 25 14.57 17.28 19.28
N GLN A 26 15.59 18.12 19.04
CA GLN A 26 16.40 18.75 20.08
C GLN A 26 15.61 19.80 20.88
N PHE A 27 14.79 20.61 20.21
CA PHE A 27 13.96 21.63 20.87
C PHE A 27 12.67 21.07 21.47
N GLY A 28 12.18 19.93 20.98
CA GLY A 28 10.97 19.27 21.45
C GLY A 28 9.76 20.21 21.39
N ILE A 29 9.09 20.40 22.53
CA ILE A 29 7.90 21.27 22.63
C ILE A 29 8.21 22.76 22.37
N ASN A 30 9.48 23.16 22.47
CA ASN A 30 9.94 24.53 22.25
C ASN A 30 10.45 24.76 20.82
N THR A 31 10.15 23.87 19.88
CA THR A 31 10.58 24.01 18.49
C THR A 31 10.09 25.34 17.92
N PRO A 32 10.99 26.22 17.43
CA PRO A 32 10.60 27.48 16.85
C PRO A 32 9.66 27.30 15.64
N PRO A 33 8.63 28.15 15.46
CA PRO A 33 7.66 28.01 14.37
C PRO A 33 8.28 28.00 12.96
N HIS A 34 9.40 28.71 12.76
CA HIS A 34 10.09 28.75 11.47
C HIS A 34 10.70 27.39 11.08
N ILE A 35 11.09 26.56 12.06
CA ILE A 35 11.59 25.21 11.80
C ILE A 35 10.44 24.31 11.33
N VAL A 36 9.28 24.39 12.00
CA VAL A 36 8.09 23.62 11.62
C VAL A 36 7.63 23.99 10.21
N MET A 37 7.57 25.28 9.92
CA MET A 37 7.18 25.79 8.60
C MET A 37 8.17 25.36 7.51
N GLU A 38 9.47 25.42 7.77
CA GLU A 38 10.49 24.99 6.81
C GLU A 38 10.47 23.47 6.58
N ILE A 39 10.17 22.66 7.62
CA ILE A 39 9.94 21.22 7.48
C ILE A 39 8.75 20.96 6.56
N GLU A 40 7.60 21.58 6.81
CA GLU A 40 6.38 21.41 6.00
C GLU A 40 6.63 21.77 4.53
N ASP A 41 7.30 22.90 4.28
CA ASP A 41 7.65 23.37 2.94
C ASP A 41 8.61 22.41 2.22
N LEU A 42 9.64 21.91 2.92
CA LEU A 42 10.61 20.98 2.35
C LEU A 42 9.99 19.61 2.07
N THR A 43 9.13 19.10 2.96
CA THR A 43 8.39 17.86 2.73
C THR A 43 7.52 17.97 1.47
N LYS A 44 6.85 19.12 1.28
CA LYS A 44 6.04 19.36 0.08
C LYS A 44 6.89 19.40 -1.19
N LYS A 45 8.01 20.14 -1.18
CA LYS A 45 8.92 20.25 -2.33
C LYS A 45 9.58 18.92 -2.71
N ILE A 46 9.98 18.12 -1.72
CA ILE A 46 10.51 16.77 -1.93
C ILE A 46 9.48 15.91 -2.66
N LYS A 47 8.23 15.89 -2.17
CA LYS A 47 7.15 15.12 -2.78
C LYS A 47 6.88 15.55 -4.22
N GLU A 48 6.87 16.84 -4.50
CA GLU A 48 6.70 17.37 -5.87
C GLU A 48 7.82 16.92 -6.80
N ILE A 49 9.08 16.95 -6.36
CA ILE A 49 10.24 16.54 -7.16
C ILE A 49 10.27 15.02 -7.36
N GLU A 50 9.93 14.23 -6.34
CA GLU A 50 9.82 12.77 -6.45
C GLU A 50 8.80 12.35 -7.51
N ASN A 51 7.65 13.04 -7.58
CA ASN A 51 6.64 12.83 -8.62
C ASN A 51 7.16 13.18 -10.02
N GLN A 52 8.05 14.16 -10.14
CA GLN A 52 8.65 14.56 -11.42
C GLN A 52 9.76 13.61 -11.88
N ILE A 53 10.56 13.04 -10.96
CA ILE A 53 11.65 12.11 -11.28
C ILE A 53 11.11 10.72 -11.63
N ASN A 54 10.04 10.27 -10.98
CA ASN A 54 9.43 8.98 -11.22
C ASN A 54 7.95 9.10 -11.61
N PRO A 55 7.62 9.51 -12.84
CA PRO A 55 6.23 9.53 -13.30
C PRO A 55 5.58 8.12 -13.30
N THR A 56 6.38 7.05 -13.41
CA THR A 56 5.95 5.65 -13.26
C THR A 56 5.77 5.18 -11.81
N ASN A 57 6.19 5.97 -10.82
CA ASN A 57 5.87 5.71 -9.40
C ASN A 57 4.47 6.22 -9.03
N THR A 58 3.78 6.92 -9.94
CA THR A 58 2.33 7.20 -9.83
C THR A 58 1.49 5.92 -9.85
N LEU A 59 2.05 4.79 -10.32
CA LEU A 59 1.45 3.44 -10.26
C LEU A 59 1.95 2.59 -9.07
N LYS A 60 2.94 3.05 -8.31
CA LYS A 60 3.54 2.33 -7.17
C LYS A 60 3.31 3.02 -5.82
N ASN A 61 2.94 4.30 -5.83
CA ASN A 61 2.57 5.11 -4.67
C ASN A 61 1.25 5.88 -4.89
N ALA A 62 0.29 5.29 -5.62
CA ALA A 62 -1.09 5.56 -5.26
C ALA A 62 -1.20 5.19 -3.77
N THR A 63 -1.24 6.15 -2.84
CA THR A 63 -2.53 6.48 -2.24
C THR A 63 -3.60 5.99 -3.18
N ILE A 64 -4.05 4.76 -2.95
CA ILE A 64 -5.29 4.24 -3.46
C ILE A 64 -6.34 4.96 -2.61
N PRO A 65 -6.98 6.06 -3.07
CA PRO A 65 -8.32 6.35 -2.60
C PRO A 65 -9.29 5.46 -3.39
N VAL A 66 -8.95 4.20 -3.71
CA VAL A 66 -10.03 3.32 -4.13
C VAL A 66 -10.91 3.19 -2.91
N GLN A 67 -12.13 3.68 -3.06
CA GLN A 67 -13.23 3.43 -2.15
C GLN A 67 -13.62 1.94 -2.26
N ILE A 68 -12.67 1.01 -2.04
CA ILE A 68 -12.92 -0.44 -1.97
C ILE A 68 -13.77 -0.78 -0.74
N THR A 69 -14.13 0.22 0.06
CA THR A 69 -15.18 0.09 1.07
C THR A 69 -16.54 -0.21 0.45
N ASN A 70 -16.76 0.08 -0.84
CA ASN A 70 -18.07 -0.08 -1.52
C ASN A 70 -18.05 -1.03 -2.74
N LEU A 71 -17.30 -2.13 -2.69
CA LEU A 71 -17.44 -3.21 -3.68
C LEU A 71 -18.86 -3.80 -3.64
N SER A 72 -19.48 -3.96 -4.82
CA SER A 72 -20.70 -4.75 -4.95
C SER A 72 -20.44 -6.21 -4.56
N ASN A 73 -21.51 -6.93 -4.19
CA ASN A 73 -21.39 -8.35 -3.83
C ASN A 73 -20.83 -9.20 -4.99
N ASN A 74 -21.12 -8.82 -6.24
CA ASN A 74 -20.58 -9.52 -7.41
C ASN A 74 -19.07 -9.30 -7.52
N GLN A 75 -18.61 -8.05 -7.43
CA GLN A 75 -17.17 -7.73 -7.45
C GLN A 75 -16.41 -8.42 -6.31
N LYS A 76 -17.02 -8.55 -5.13
CA LYS A 76 -16.42 -9.32 -4.02
C LYS A 76 -16.29 -10.81 -4.35
N ASN A 77 -17.29 -11.40 -4.99
CA ASN A 77 -17.26 -12.80 -5.39
C ASN A 77 -16.20 -13.04 -6.47
N ASP A 78 -16.14 -12.17 -7.48
CA ASP A 78 -15.15 -12.24 -8.56
C ASP A 78 -13.73 -12.12 -8.00
N LEU A 79 -13.53 -11.20 -7.05
CA LEU A 79 -12.27 -11.03 -6.35
C LEU A 79 -11.90 -12.27 -5.52
N VAL A 80 -12.86 -12.90 -4.83
CA VAL A 80 -12.61 -14.15 -4.10
C VAL A 80 -12.20 -15.27 -5.05
N ASP A 81 -12.85 -15.38 -6.21
CA ASP A 81 -12.52 -16.40 -7.20
C ASP A 81 -11.13 -16.18 -7.79
N LEU A 82 -10.76 -14.93 -8.13
CA LEU A 82 -9.39 -14.58 -8.53
C LEU A 82 -8.34 -14.90 -7.44
N LEU A 83 -8.65 -14.57 -6.19
CA LEU A 83 -7.78 -14.88 -5.05
C LEU A 83 -7.64 -16.39 -4.81
N LEU A 84 -8.61 -17.22 -5.21
CA LEU A 84 -8.51 -18.68 -5.08
C LEU A 84 -7.72 -19.35 -6.20
N GLU A 85 -7.56 -18.70 -7.35
CA GLU A 85 -6.67 -19.16 -8.43
C GLU A 85 -5.18 -19.01 -8.07
N MET A 86 -4.88 -18.20 -7.06
CA MET A 86 -3.51 -17.95 -6.59
C MET A 86 -2.95 -19.13 -5.77
N PRO A 87 -1.80 -19.70 -6.14
CA PRO A 87 -1.17 -20.80 -5.38
C PRO A 87 -0.98 -20.48 -3.90
N SER A 88 -0.57 -19.25 -3.57
CA SER A 88 -0.33 -18.85 -2.18
C SER A 88 -1.59 -18.78 -1.32
N LEU A 89 -2.77 -18.66 -1.94
CA LEU A 89 -4.06 -18.60 -1.25
C LEU A 89 -4.91 -19.85 -1.44
N SER A 90 -4.73 -20.65 -2.48
CA SER A 90 -5.45 -21.90 -2.67
C SER A 90 -5.02 -22.96 -1.65
N ASP A 91 -3.72 -22.99 -1.32
CA ASP A 91 -3.16 -23.85 -0.27
C ASP A 91 -3.29 -23.22 1.13
N ARG A 92 -3.80 -23.99 2.09
CA ARG A 92 -4.04 -23.50 3.46
C ARG A 92 -2.72 -23.17 4.19
N GLY A 93 -1.67 -23.97 3.98
CA GLY A 93 -0.38 -23.76 4.65
C GLY A 93 0.27 -22.45 4.21
N THR A 94 0.33 -22.23 2.90
CA THR A 94 0.89 -21.01 2.30
C THR A 94 0.04 -19.79 2.63
N ARG A 95 -1.29 -19.93 2.68
CA ARG A 95 -2.21 -18.88 3.11
C ARG A 95 -1.90 -18.38 4.52
N GLU A 96 -1.58 -19.28 5.46
CA GLU A 96 -1.16 -18.85 6.80
C GLU A 96 0.12 -18.00 6.77
N VAL A 97 1.08 -18.32 5.89
CA VAL A 97 2.31 -17.53 5.76
C VAL A 97 2.02 -16.15 5.16
N VAL A 98 1.15 -16.07 4.14
CA VAL A 98 0.67 -14.80 3.58
C VAL A 98 0.02 -13.95 4.67
N LEU A 99 -0.88 -14.53 5.45
CA LEU A 99 -1.59 -13.84 6.53
C LEU A 99 -0.65 -13.44 7.66
N ALA A 100 0.34 -14.25 8.02
CA ALA A 100 1.28 -13.95 9.10
C ALA A 100 2.07 -12.64 8.88
N ARG A 101 2.19 -12.20 7.62
CA ARG A 101 2.84 -10.94 7.21
C ARG A 101 1.92 -9.72 7.31
N LEU A 102 0.62 -9.89 7.52
CA LEU A 102 -0.31 -8.78 7.77
C LEU A 102 -0.21 -8.29 9.23
N PRO A 103 -0.56 -7.03 9.49
CA PRO A 103 -0.63 -6.51 10.86
C PRO A 103 -1.53 -7.35 11.76
N LYS A 104 -1.11 -7.61 12.99
CA LYS A 104 -1.85 -8.46 13.95
C LYS A 104 -3.28 -8.01 14.20
N ARG A 105 -3.55 -6.70 14.15
CA ARG A 105 -4.92 -6.16 14.27
C ARG A 105 -5.88 -6.64 13.19
N ILE A 106 -5.38 -6.91 11.98
CA ILE A 106 -6.17 -7.40 10.85
C ILE A 106 -6.34 -8.90 11.00
N THR A 107 -5.24 -9.64 11.17
CA THR A 107 -5.25 -11.11 11.21
C THR A 107 -6.04 -11.68 12.38
N ASN A 108 -5.94 -11.07 13.57
CA ASN A 108 -6.70 -11.48 14.75
C ASN A 108 -8.22 -11.26 14.60
N SER A 109 -8.63 -10.44 13.62
CA SER A 109 -10.05 -10.12 13.38
C SER A 109 -10.67 -10.98 12.29
N ILE A 110 -9.89 -11.83 11.62
CA ILE A 110 -10.37 -12.72 10.58
C ILE A 110 -11.08 -13.92 11.22
N VAL A 111 -12.37 -14.08 10.92
CA VAL A 111 -13.12 -15.28 11.29
C VAL A 111 -12.76 -16.42 10.34
N ARG A 112 -11.89 -17.32 10.78
CA ARG A 112 -11.37 -18.43 9.94
C ARG A 112 -12.41 -19.50 9.70
N HIS A 113 -12.33 -20.15 8.53
CA HIS A 113 -13.22 -21.23 8.13
C HIS A 113 -12.46 -22.43 7.55
N THR A 114 -13.13 -23.58 7.47
CA THR A 114 -12.55 -24.83 6.92
C THR A 114 -12.63 -24.89 5.40
N SER A 115 -13.77 -24.49 4.81
CA SER A 115 -13.92 -24.32 3.36
C SER A 115 -13.04 -23.17 2.84
N ASN A 116 -12.26 -23.44 1.80
CA ASN A 116 -11.35 -22.47 1.18
C ASN A 116 -12.07 -21.21 0.70
N LYS A 117 -13.18 -21.34 -0.02
CA LYS A 117 -13.92 -20.19 -0.56
C LYS A 117 -14.47 -19.30 0.55
N THR A 118 -15.06 -19.89 1.58
CA THR A 118 -15.57 -19.14 2.75
C THR A 118 -14.42 -18.50 3.54
N ASP A 119 -13.29 -19.19 3.71
CA ASP A 119 -12.14 -18.64 4.44
C ASP A 119 -11.54 -17.44 3.71
N VAL A 120 -11.33 -17.54 2.39
CA VAL A 120 -10.84 -16.42 1.55
C VAL A 120 -11.85 -15.28 1.51
N SER A 121 -13.16 -15.57 1.46
CA SER A 121 -14.20 -14.54 1.56
C SER A 121 -14.17 -13.80 2.90
N ASN A 122 -14.01 -14.51 4.02
CA ASN A 122 -13.88 -13.91 5.34
C ASN A 122 -12.60 -13.07 5.47
N ILE A 123 -11.49 -13.53 4.89
CA ILE A 123 -10.24 -12.77 4.79
C ILE A 123 -10.49 -11.47 4.03
N LEU A 124 -11.06 -11.55 2.82
CA LEU A 124 -11.34 -10.38 1.98
C LEU A 124 -12.24 -9.39 2.72
N GLN A 125 -13.37 -9.86 3.27
CA GLN A 125 -14.31 -9.00 3.99
C GLN A 125 -13.66 -8.33 5.22
N THR A 126 -12.75 -9.03 5.90
CA THR A 126 -12.01 -8.46 7.02
C THR A 126 -11.05 -7.38 6.55
N VAL A 127 -10.21 -7.64 5.54
CA VAL A 127 -9.20 -6.68 5.08
C VAL A 127 -9.83 -5.40 4.50
N LEU A 128 -11.02 -5.49 3.90
CA LEU A 128 -11.77 -4.34 3.40
C LEU A 128 -12.26 -3.40 4.52
N ASN A 129 -12.37 -3.88 5.76
CA ASN A 129 -12.74 -3.06 6.91
C ASN A 129 -11.55 -2.23 7.46
N TYR A 130 -10.34 -2.42 6.95
CA TYR A 130 -9.15 -1.71 7.39
C TYR A 130 -8.60 -0.81 6.29
N LYS A 131 -8.18 0.40 6.68
CA LYS A 131 -7.43 1.29 5.80
C LYS A 131 -6.19 0.57 5.25
N ASN A 132 -6.06 0.56 3.92
CA ASN A 132 -5.01 -0.12 3.15
C ASN A 132 -4.95 -1.65 3.39
N GLY A 133 -5.99 -2.27 3.92
CA GLY A 133 -5.97 -3.70 4.25
C GLY A 133 -5.88 -4.58 3.00
N LEU A 134 -6.65 -4.27 1.96
CA LEU A 134 -6.57 -5.02 0.69
C LEU A 134 -5.20 -4.81 0.02
N GLU A 135 -4.69 -3.58 -0.02
CA GLU A 135 -3.35 -3.27 -0.55
C GLU A 135 -2.26 -4.10 0.16
N GLN A 136 -2.31 -4.19 1.50
CA GLN A 136 -1.38 -5.00 2.27
C GLN A 136 -1.51 -6.50 1.98
N LEU A 137 -2.73 -6.99 1.80
CA LEU A 137 -2.97 -8.39 1.43
C LEU A 137 -2.37 -8.68 0.06
N VAL A 138 -2.68 -7.85 -0.94
CA VAL A 138 -2.17 -7.99 -2.32
C VAL A 138 -0.64 -7.91 -2.34
N GLY A 139 -0.04 -6.97 -1.60
CA GLY A 139 1.41 -6.86 -1.47
C GLY A 139 2.05 -8.12 -0.88
N ASN A 140 1.40 -8.75 0.11
CA ASN A 140 1.87 -10.00 0.69
C ASN A 140 1.71 -11.19 -0.27
N ILE A 141 0.62 -11.27 -1.02
CA ILE A 141 0.40 -12.31 -2.02
C ILE A 141 1.42 -12.20 -3.15
N ARG A 142 1.68 -10.98 -3.63
CA ARG A 142 2.67 -10.71 -4.69
C ARG A 142 4.04 -11.29 -4.38
N PHE A 143 4.44 -11.31 -3.11
CA PHE A 143 5.71 -11.91 -2.72
C PHE A 143 5.83 -13.39 -3.11
N PHE A 144 4.71 -14.13 -3.14
CA PHE A 144 4.67 -15.56 -3.45
C PHE A 144 4.29 -15.83 -4.90
N ASP A 145 3.31 -15.08 -5.40
CA ASP A 145 2.69 -15.33 -6.70
C ASP A 145 3.12 -14.29 -7.74
N ASP A 146 4.28 -13.66 -7.56
CA ASP A 146 4.82 -12.72 -8.54
C ASP A 146 4.92 -13.38 -9.92
N GLU A 147 4.66 -12.60 -10.97
CA GLU A 147 4.66 -13.03 -12.37
C GLU A 147 3.60 -14.10 -12.77
N THR A 148 2.85 -14.66 -11.83
CA THR A 148 1.79 -15.63 -12.15
C THR A 148 0.66 -14.98 -12.93
N ARG A 149 -0.02 -15.77 -13.76
CA ARG A 149 -1.19 -15.30 -14.52
C ARG A 149 -2.31 -14.77 -13.60
N PRO A 150 -2.72 -15.46 -12.51
CA PRO A 150 -3.72 -14.95 -11.58
C PRO A 150 -3.33 -13.62 -10.93
N MET A 151 -2.05 -13.39 -10.67
CA MET A 151 -1.58 -12.10 -10.12
C MET A 151 -1.73 -10.95 -11.11
N LYS A 152 -1.45 -11.19 -12.40
CA LYS A 152 -1.67 -10.18 -13.45
C LYS A 152 -3.16 -9.89 -13.67
N GLU A 153 -4.00 -10.92 -13.62
CA GLU A 153 -5.46 -10.76 -13.72
C GLU A 153 -6.03 -9.98 -12.52
N LEU A 154 -5.51 -10.23 -11.31
CA LEU A 154 -5.85 -9.44 -10.13
C LEU A 154 -5.45 -7.97 -10.27
N ASP A 155 -4.26 -7.69 -10.81
CA ASP A 155 -3.79 -6.31 -11.04
C ASP A 155 -4.70 -5.55 -12.01
N LEU A 156 -5.11 -6.21 -13.09
CA LEU A 156 -6.07 -5.65 -14.05
C LEU A 156 -7.41 -5.37 -13.37
N PHE A 157 -7.96 -6.36 -12.66
CA PHE A 157 -9.24 -6.22 -11.96
C PHE A 157 -9.22 -5.05 -10.95
N ILE A 158 -8.15 -4.92 -10.15
CA ILE A 158 -8.03 -3.82 -9.19
C ILE A 158 -7.88 -2.46 -9.90
N SER A 159 -7.18 -2.42 -11.04
CA SER A 159 -7.05 -1.17 -11.82
C SER A 159 -8.40 -0.70 -12.37
N GLU A 160 -9.23 -1.61 -12.88
CA GLU A 160 -10.57 -1.31 -13.40
C GLU A 160 -11.51 -0.79 -12.30
N LEU A 161 -11.38 -1.30 -11.07
CA LEU A 161 -12.16 -0.80 -9.92
C LEU A 161 -11.82 0.63 -9.49
N GLY A 162 -10.69 1.18 -9.94
CA GLY A 162 -10.24 2.54 -9.60
C GLY A 162 -10.61 3.61 -10.62
N GLU A 163 -11.23 3.24 -11.75
CA GLU A 163 -11.55 4.15 -12.85
C GLU A 163 -13.01 4.67 -12.85
N ASP A 164 -13.84 4.28 -11.87
CA ASP A 164 -15.23 4.74 -11.69
C ASP A 164 -15.40 5.93 -10.72
#